data_AF-A0A357GY70-F1
#
_entry.id   AF-A0A357GY70-F1
#
_cell.length_a   1.000
_cell.length_b   1.000
_cell.length_c   1.000
_cell.angle_alpha   90.00
_cell.angle_beta   90.00
_cell.angle_gamma   90.00
#
_symmetry.space_group_name_H-M   'P 1'
#
loop_
_entity.id
_entity.type
_entity.pdbx_description
1 polymer ?
#
loop_
_entity_poly.entity_id
_entity_poly.type
_entity_poly.pdbx_seq_one_letter_code
_entity_poly.pdbx_strand_id
1 'polypeptide(L)'
;MEKTCRLCQAKVEEWNEKCRGCGFTLILEPEEKTRAKYLRTPSLGALFFTQGWALGARLYLFFALSLIPIVGIPILVITTLFGRRLSWKLGGWSDWGEFQKWMKIMDVVGICWLIFLVILYFVFKK
;
A
#
# COMPACT_ATOMS: atom_id res chain seq x y z
N MET A 1 7.74 24.74 -4.03
CA MET A 1 6.90 24.74 -2.81
C MET A 1 5.61 25.45 -3.15
N GLU A 2 4.52 24.71 -3.34
CA GLU A 2 3.19 25.32 -3.46
C GLU A 2 2.85 26.01 -2.14
N LYS A 3 2.44 27.27 -2.23
CA LYS A 3 2.13 28.11 -1.07
C LYS A 3 0.74 27.72 -0.58
N THR A 4 0.65 27.13 0.61
CA THR A 4 -0.62 26.88 1.30
C THR A 4 -1.39 28.21 1.42
N CYS A 5 -2.68 28.21 1.10
CA CYS A 5 -3.52 29.40 1.24
C CYS A 5 -3.54 29.86 2.71
N ARG A 6 -3.18 31.12 2.96
CA ARG A 6 -3.10 31.71 4.31
C ARG A 6 -4.43 31.63 5.07
N LEU A 7 -5.57 31.71 4.37
CA LEU A 7 -6.90 31.58 4.96
C LEU A 7 -7.17 30.16 5.46
N CYS A 8 -6.77 29.14 4.70
CA CYS A 8 -6.93 27.74 5.10
C CYS A 8 -6.02 27.41 6.28
N GLN A 9 -4.80 27.93 6.27
CA GLN A 9 -3.86 27.75 7.38
C GLN A 9 -4.39 28.37 8.68
N ALA A 10 -4.91 29.60 8.63
CA ALA A 10 -5.49 30.28 9.79
C ALA A 10 -6.68 29.50 10.39
N LYS A 11 -7.56 28.93 9.56
CA LYS A 11 -8.67 28.10 10.05
C LYS A 11 -8.19 26.83 10.76
N VAL A 12 -7.14 26.20 10.25
CA VAL A 12 -6.58 24.98 10.86
C VAL A 12 -5.84 25.29 12.16
N GLU A 13 -5.15 26.43 12.24
CA GLU A 13 -4.57 26.92 13.49
C GLU A 13 -5.67 27.20 14.53
N GLU A 14 -6.76 27.87 14.14
CA GLU A 14 -7.91 28.12 15.02
C GLU A 14 -8.55 26.81 15.53
N TRP A 15 -8.71 25.81 14.66
CA TRP A 15 -9.21 24.51 15.07
C TRP A 15 -8.25 23.75 15.98
N ASN A 16 -6.95 23.83 15.72
CA ASN A 16 -5.93 23.23 16.58
C ASN A 16 -5.88 23.89 17.96
N GLU A 17 -6.06 25.20 18.05
CA GLU A 17 -6.15 25.91 19.33
C GLU A 17 -7.40 25.49 20.11
N LYS A 18 -8.56 25.40 19.44
CA LYS A 18 -9.80 24.91 20.06
C LYS A 18 -9.71 23.44 20.50
N CYS A 19 -9.00 22.60 19.75
CA CYS A 19 -8.84 21.17 20.03
C CYS A 19 -7.59 20.80 20.84
N ARG A 20 -6.87 21.78 21.43
CA ARG A 20 -5.63 21.53 22.21
C ARG A 20 -5.79 20.47 23.30
N GLY A 21 -6.98 20.35 23.90
CA GLY A 21 -7.27 19.36 24.94
C GLY A 21 -7.44 17.92 24.44
N CYS A 22 -7.58 17.70 23.13
CA CYS A 22 -7.87 16.38 22.56
C CYS A 22 -6.61 15.57 22.23
N GLY A 23 -5.42 16.17 22.28
CA GLY A 23 -4.16 15.50 21.95
C GLY A 23 -3.93 15.22 20.46
N PHE A 24 -4.79 15.75 19.58
CA PHE A 24 -4.66 15.62 18.12
C PHE A 24 -4.33 16.97 17.47
N THR A 25 -3.53 16.94 16.41
CA THR A 25 -3.19 18.11 15.59
C THR A 25 -3.63 17.90 14.15
N LEU A 26 -4.42 18.82 13.62
CA LEU A 26 -4.80 18.91 12.22
C LEU A 26 -3.64 19.47 11.41
N ILE A 27 -3.27 18.77 10.33
CA ILE A 27 -2.18 19.15 9.42
C ILE A 27 -2.76 19.23 8.00
N LEU A 28 -2.52 20.35 7.32
CA LEU A 28 -2.81 20.49 5.89
C LEU A 28 -1.64 19.94 5.08
N GLU A 29 -1.82 18.76 4.49
CA GLU A 29 -0.85 18.18 3.57
C GLU A 29 -1.44 18.09 2.15
N PRO A 30 -0.71 18.52 1.10
CA PRO A 30 -1.17 18.37 -0.28
C PRO A 30 -1.45 16.90 -0.61
N GLU A 31 -2.57 16.63 -1.29
CA GLU A 31 -3.00 15.27 -1.64
C GLU A 31 -1.91 14.49 -2.41
N GLU A 32 -1.16 15.18 -3.27
CA GLU A 32 -0.05 14.59 -4.03
C GLU A 32 1.08 14.04 -3.14
N LYS A 33 1.40 14.71 -2.03
CA LYS A 33 2.44 14.25 -1.10
C LYS A 33 1.99 12.99 -0.38
N THR A 34 0.75 12.95 0.08
CA THR A 34 0.14 11.79 0.73
C THR A 34 0.08 10.60 -0.23
N ARG A 35 -0.33 10.83 -1.47
CA ARG A 35 -0.34 9.83 -2.55
C ARG A 35 1.08 9.28 -2.81
N ALA A 36 2.06 10.17 -2.96
CA ALA A 36 3.44 9.77 -3.20
C ALA A 36 4.04 8.96 -2.03
N LYS A 37 3.70 9.32 -0.79
CA LYS A 37 4.10 8.56 0.41
C LYS A 37 3.51 7.15 0.38
N TYR A 38 2.20 7.03 0.10
CA TYR A 38 1.52 5.73 0.04
C TYR A 38 2.12 4.79 -1.03
N LEU A 39 2.46 5.32 -2.20
CA LEU A 39 3.07 4.56 -3.30
C LEU A 39 4.50 4.07 -3.01
N ARG A 40 5.19 4.68 -2.04
CA ARG A 40 6.54 4.28 -1.61
C ARG A 40 6.51 3.29 -0.45
N THR A 41 5.37 3.11 0.19
CA THR A 41 5.24 2.19 1.32
C THR A 41 5.28 0.75 0.83
N PRO A 42 6.08 -0.13 1.45
CA PRO A 42 6.12 -1.54 1.11
C PRO A 42 4.75 -2.22 1.25
N SER A 43 4.47 -3.20 0.40
CA SER A 43 3.26 -4.02 0.49
C SER A 43 3.53 -5.34 1.21
N LEU A 44 2.84 -5.57 2.31
CA LEU A 44 2.89 -6.83 3.05
C LEU A 44 2.24 -7.96 2.24
N GLY A 45 1.22 -7.65 1.45
CA GLY A 45 0.60 -8.59 0.54
C GLY A 45 1.59 -9.12 -0.50
N ALA A 46 2.37 -8.23 -1.11
CA ALA A 46 3.42 -8.61 -2.05
C ALA A 46 4.52 -9.45 -1.40
N LEU A 47 4.86 -9.16 -0.14
CA LEU A 47 5.89 -9.87 0.62
C LEU A 47 5.48 -11.31 0.94
N PHE A 48 4.26 -11.50 1.46
CA PHE A 48 3.81 -12.81 1.94
C PHE A 48 3.06 -13.63 0.89
N PHE A 49 2.58 -12.99 -0.18
CA PHE A 49 1.88 -13.68 -1.26
C PHE A 49 2.08 -12.99 -2.61
N THR A 50 3.32 -12.94 -3.10
CA THR A 50 3.72 -12.22 -4.32
C THR A 50 2.88 -12.53 -5.55
N GLN A 51 2.59 -13.81 -5.80
CA GLN A 51 1.86 -14.24 -7.00
C GLN A 51 0.42 -13.73 -6.97
N GLY A 52 -0.31 -14.03 -5.88
CA GLY A 52 -1.68 -13.55 -5.70
C GLY A 52 -1.76 -12.03 -5.67
N TRP A 53 -0.78 -11.38 -5.04
CA TRP A 53 -0.69 -9.93 -5.00
C TRP A 53 -0.44 -9.32 -6.37
N ALA A 54 0.51 -9.82 -7.17
CA ALA A 54 0.80 -9.31 -8.50
C ALA A 54 -0.41 -9.44 -9.44
N LEU A 55 -1.18 -10.52 -9.31
CA LEU A 55 -2.43 -10.71 -10.03
C LEU A 55 -3.48 -9.67 -9.63
N GLY A 56 -3.73 -9.50 -8.33
CA GLY A 56 -4.69 -8.52 -7.82
C GLY A 56 -4.27 -7.07 -8.07
N ALA A 57 -2.97 -6.81 -8.14
CA ALA A 57 -2.40 -5.52 -8.49
C ALA A 57 -2.36 -5.25 -10.01
N ARG A 58 -2.97 -6.12 -10.83
CA ARG A 58 -3.02 -6.02 -12.30
C ARG A 58 -1.62 -5.95 -12.95
N LEU A 59 -0.62 -6.54 -12.28
CA LEU A 59 0.75 -6.66 -12.79
C LEU A 59 0.96 -8.05 -13.39
N TYR A 60 0.17 -8.38 -14.42
CA TYR A 60 0.11 -9.73 -15.01
C TYR A 60 1.46 -10.24 -15.52
N LEU A 61 2.30 -9.35 -16.06
CA LEU A 61 3.67 -9.72 -16.46
C LEU A 61 4.53 -10.12 -15.24
N PHE A 62 4.43 -9.39 -14.13
CA PHE A 62 5.15 -9.72 -12.90
C PHE A 62 4.61 -11.02 -12.28
N PHE A 63 3.30 -11.27 -12.39
CA PHE A 63 2.73 -12.57 -12.02
C PHE A 63 3.38 -13.71 -12.82
N ALA A 64 3.41 -13.63 -14.15
CA ALA A 64 4.02 -14.65 -14.99
C ALA A 64 5.52 -14.85 -14.67
N LEU A 65 6.27 -13.76 -14.49
CA LEU A 65 7.69 -13.80 -14.11
C LEU A 65 7.91 -14.40 -12.71
N SER A 66 6.98 -14.19 -11.77
CA SER A 66 7.08 -14.71 -10.41
C SER A 66 6.92 -16.24 -10.32
N LEU A 67 6.39 -16.89 -11.37
CA LEU A 67 6.28 -18.34 -11.45
C LEU A 67 7.62 -19.02 -11.81
N ILE A 68 8.57 -18.27 -12.38
CA ILE A 68 9.88 -18.78 -12.74
C ILE A 68 10.78 -18.75 -11.50
N PRO A 69 11.27 -19.89 -10.97
CA PRO A 69 11.98 -19.92 -9.68
C PRO A 69 13.19 -18.97 -9.60
N ILE A 70 13.95 -18.86 -10.69
CA ILE A 70 15.15 -18.01 -10.77
C ILE A 70 14.79 -16.52 -10.71
N VAL A 71 13.65 -16.14 -11.31
CA VAL A 71 13.21 -14.74 -11.44
C VAL A 71 12.26 -14.35 -10.29
N GLY A 72 11.71 -15.32 -9.57
CA GLY A 72 10.74 -15.10 -8.49
C GLY A 72 11.26 -14.23 -7.35
N ILE A 73 12.51 -14.43 -6.90
CA ILE A 73 13.10 -13.64 -5.81
C ILE A 73 13.27 -12.16 -6.20
N PRO A 74 13.88 -11.82 -7.36
CA PRO A 74 13.90 -10.44 -7.85
C PRO A 74 12.50 -9.81 -7.93
N ILE A 75 11.51 -10.55 -8.44
CA ILE A 75 10.13 -10.06 -8.59
C ILE A 75 9.47 -9.81 -7.24
N LEU A 76 9.69 -10.67 -6.25
CA LEU A 76 9.25 -10.44 -4.87
C LEU A 76 9.78 -9.11 -4.33
N VAL A 77 11.09 -8.84 -4.49
CA VAL A 77 11.69 -7.59 -4.00
C VAL A 77 11.12 -6.37 -4.73
N ILE A 78 11.00 -6.45 -6.05
CA ILE A 78 10.47 -5.35 -6.87
C ILE A 78 9.00 -5.07 -6.52
N THR A 79 8.16 -6.09 -6.42
CA THR A 79 6.74 -5.93 -6.10
C THR A 79 6.53 -5.48 -4.65
N THR A 80 7.36 -5.91 -3.72
CA THR A 80 7.28 -5.45 -2.32
C THR A 80 7.60 -3.97 -2.18
N LEU A 81 8.69 -3.49 -2.79
CA LEU A 81 9.16 -2.11 -2.61
C LEU A 81 8.51 -1.11 -3.59
N PHE A 82 8.27 -1.54 -4.82
CA PHE A 82 7.82 -0.67 -5.91
C PHE A 82 6.49 -1.11 -6.53
N GLY A 83 5.92 -2.24 -6.10
CA GLY A 83 4.74 -2.81 -6.71
C GLY A 83 3.55 -1.85 -6.71
N ARG A 84 3.29 -1.12 -5.62
CA ARG A 84 2.19 -0.15 -5.57
C ARG A 84 2.36 0.96 -6.62
N ARG A 85 3.58 1.50 -6.76
CA ARG A 85 3.91 2.48 -7.80
C ARG A 85 3.76 1.90 -9.21
N LEU A 86 4.23 0.69 -9.44
CA LEU A 86 4.13 0.01 -10.72
C LEU A 86 2.68 -0.28 -11.07
N SER A 87 1.90 -0.78 -10.12
CA SER A 87 0.47 -1.06 -10.28
C SER A 87 -0.31 0.22 -10.57
N TRP A 88 -0.03 1.32 -9.88
CA TRP A 88 -0.66 2.60 -10.19
C TRP A 88 -0.36 3.08 -11.62
N LYS A 89 0.89 2.90 -12.08
CA LYS A 89 1.32 3.35 -13.42
C LYS A 89 0.84 2.42 -14.56
N LEU A 90 0.84 1.11 -14.34
CA LEU A 90 0.65 0.10 -15.40
C LEU A 90 -0.69 -0.64 -15.29
N GLY A 91 -1.32 -0.65 -14.12
CA GLY A 91 -2.54 -1.42 -13.83
C GLY A 91 -3.84 -0.78 -14.32
N GLY A 92 -3.78 0.38 -14.97
CA GLY A 92 -4.97 1.03 -15.55
C GLY A 92 -6.07 1.35 -14.54
N TRP A 93 -5.70 1.81 -13.35
CA TRP A 93 -6.65 2.21 -12.32
C TRP A 93 -7.31 3.54 -12.70
N SER A 94 -8.64 3.59 -12.63
CA SER A 94 -9.44 4.78 -12.95
C SER A 94 -9.63 5.71 -11.75
N ASP A 95 -9.67 5.15 -10.54
CA ASP A 95 -9.90 5.89 -9.30
C ASP A 95 -8.85 5.57 -8.22
N TRP A 96 -8.43 6.61 -7.49
CA TRP A 96 -7.43 6.49 -6.44
C TRP A 96 -7.98 5.78 -5.20
N GLY A 97 -9.24 6.06 -4.82
CA GLY A 97 -9.88 5.42 -3.69
C GLY A 97 -10.05 3.91 -3.93
N GLU A 98 -10.47 3.53 -5.13
CA GLU A 98 -10.57 2.14 -5.56
C GLU A 98 -9.22 1.42 -5.47
N PHE A 99 -8.16 2.05 -6.01
CA PHE A 99 -6.79 1.52 -5.94
C PHE A 99 -6.35 1.26 -4.50
N GLN A 100 -6.50 2.27 -3.61
CA GLN A 100 -6.09 2.12 -2.22
C GLN A 100 -6.86 1.02 -1.48
N LYS A 101 -8.17 0.93 -1.73
CA LYS A 101 -9.03 -0.10 -1.15
C LYS A 101 -8.56 -1.49 -1.59
N TRP A 102 -8.31 -1.68 -2.89
CA TRP A 102 -7.81 -2.94 -3.43
C TRP A 102 -6.44 -3.33 -2.89
N MET A 103 -5.49 -2.40 -2.85
CA MET A 103 -4.16 -2.66 -2.28
C MET A 103 -4.24 -3.09 -0.81
N LYS A 104 -5.12 -2.46 -0.02
CA LYS A 104 -5.35 -2.84 1.38
C LYS A 104 -5.96 -4.24 1.49
N ILE A 105 -6.92 -4.60 0.64
CA ILE A 105 -7.49 -5.96 0.61
C ILE A 105 -6.38 -6.97 0.30
N MET A 106 -5.53 -6.69 -0.68
CA MET A 106 -4.42 -7.59 -1.03
C MET A 106 -3.39 -7.74 0.08
N ASP A 107 -3.10 -6.67 0.84
CA ASP A 107 -2.24 -6.76 2.03
C ASP A 107 -2.85 -7.65 3.12
N VAL A 108 -4.16 -7.50 3.38
CA VAL A 108 -4.88 -8.35 4.34
C VAL A 108 -4.89 -9.81 3.88
N VAL A 109 -5.14 -10.06 2.59
CA VAL A 109 -5.10 -11.41 2.02
C VAL A 109 -3.73 -12.05 2.21
N GLY A 110 -2.63 -11.31 1.96
CA GLY A 110 -1.28 -11.83 2.19
C GLY A 110 -0.99 -12.15 3.66
N ILE A 111 -1.49 -11.34 4.60
CA ILE A 111 -1.37 -11.63 6.04
C ILE A 111 -2.18 -12.87 6.42
N CYS A 112 -3.42 -12.98 5.96
CA CYS A 112 -4.26 -14.16 6.19
C CYS A 112 -3.61 -15.43 5.61
N TRP A 113 -3.00 -15.32 4.44
CA TRP A 113 -2.25 -16.41 3.81
C TRP A 113 -1.07 -16.86 4.67
N LEU A 114 -0.29 -15.92 5.21
CA LEU A 114 0.79 -16.25 6.14
C LEU A 114 0.28 -16.98 7.39
N ILE A 115 -0.78 -16.48 8.01
CA ILE A 115 -1.40 -17.10 9.20
C ILE A 115 -1.85 -18.53 8.87
N PHE A 116 -2.49 -18.73 7.71
CA PHE A 116 -2.90 -20.05 7.24
C PHE A 116 -1.72 -21.01 7.10
N LEU A 117 -0.62 -20.59 6.47
CA LEU A 117 0.60 -21.40 6.35
C LEU A 117 1.20 -21.78 7.71
N VAL A 118 1.20 -20.85 8.67
CA VAL A 118 1.67 -21.12 10.04
C VAL A 118 0.79 -22.15 10.74
N ILE A 119 -0.53 -22.03 10.64
CA ILE A 119 -1.48 -23.00 11.22
C ILE A 119 -1.26 -24.39 10.60
N LEU A 120 -1.18 -24.47 9.26
CA LEU A 120 -0.90 -25.73 8.58
C LEU A 120 0.41 -26.36 9.05
N TYR A 121 1.48 -25.58 9.18
CA TYR A 121 2.75 -26.08 9.69
C TYR A 121 2.61 -26.72 11.08
N PHE A 122 1.89 -26.08 12.01
CA PHE A 122 1.67 -26.66 13.33
C PHE A 122 0.77 -27.90 13.32
N VAL A 123 -0.22 -27.97 12.43
CA VAL A 123 -1.11 -29.14 12.29
C VAL A 123 -0.34 -30.33 11.72
N PHE A 124 0.49 -30.14 10.69
CA PHE A 124 1.24 -31.23 10.03
C PHE A 124 2.54 -31.62 10.73
N LYS A 125 3.09 -30.75 11.59
CA LYS A 125 4.24 -31.09 12.43
C LYS A 125 3.85 -32.01 13.61
N LYS A 126 2.57 -32.04 13.95
CA LYS A 126 2.02 -32.88 15.01
C LYS A 126 1.81 -34.31 14.50
#